data_AF-A0A7C3WLZ3-F1
#
_entry.id   AF-A0A7C3WLZ3-F1
#
_cell.length_a   1.000
_cell.length_b   1.000
_cell.length_c   1.000
_cell.angle_alpha   90.00
_cell.angle_beta   90.00
_cell.angle_gamma   90.00
#
_symmetry.space_group_name_H-M   'P 1'
#
loop_
_entity.id
_entity.type
_entity.pdbx_description
1 polymer ?
#
loop_
_entity_poly.entity_id
_entity_poly.type
_entity_poly.pdbx_seq_one_letter_code
_entity_poly.pdbx_strand_id
1 'polypeptide(L)'
;MNIGLVIFGIILIGGMFFLANVYITPQQKQQLELISTACNFNIWGIPVGQIGQAISSDVAQKCEQVKTVKQILSFQPFVYILGIILLVVGLVIGGKKEVHVIREVVKEPEEEIEDGTEEKAKKKGYKFCSECGAKVKAGEKFCGNCGNKLT
;
A
#
# COMPACT_ATOMS: atom_id res chain seq x y z
N MET A 1 -4.18 18.44 1.78
CA MET A 1 -4.43 17.01 1.74
C MET A 1 -3.19 16.27 1.30
N ASN A 2 -2.52 15.61 2.24
CA ASN A 2 -1.42 14.69 1.95
C ASN A 2 -1.99 13.30 1.66
N ILE A 3 -2.22 13.02 0.38
CA ILE A 3 -2.84 11.76 -0.10
C ILE A 3 -2.09 10.52 0.41
N GLY A 4 -0.75 10.56 0.52
CA GLY A 4 0.03 9.41 0.99
C GLY A 4 -0.28 9.05 2.45
N LEU A 5 -0.48 10.06 3.29
CA LEU A 5 -0.77 9.90 4.71
C LEU A 5 -2.20 9.38 4.95
N VAL A 6 -3.14 9.82 4.11
CA VAL A 6 -4.53 9.31 4.09
C VAL A 6 -4.58 7.85 3.68
N ILE A 7 -3.89 7.47 2.59
CA ILE A 7 -3.87 6.07 2.11
C ILE A 7 -3.27 5.15 3.18
N PHE A 8 -2.16 5.55 3.80
CA PHE A 8 -1.52 4.76 4.85
C PHE A 8 -2.42 4.58 6.07
N GLY A 9 -3.14 5.62 6.50
CA GLY A 9 -4.13 5.54 7.57
C GLY A 9 -5.26 4.53 7.26
N ILE A 10 -5.79 4.55 6.04
CA ILE A 10 -6.84 3.62 5.60
C ILE A 10 -6.34 2.17 5.58
N ILE A 11 -5.12 1.94 5.08
CA ILE A 11 -4.51 0.59 5.04
C ILE A 11 -4.30 0.03 6.45
N LEU A 12 -3.82 0.84 7.40
CA LEU A 12 -3.66 0.40 8.79
C LEU A 12 -4.99 -0.01 9.44
N ILE A 13 -6.03 0.80 9.26
CA ILE A 13 -7.36 0.53 9.81
C ILE A 13 -7.96 -0.72 9.14
N GLY A 14 -7.95 -0.77 7.80
CA GLY A 14 -8.54 -1.87 7.04
C GLY A 14 -7.81 -3.20 7.22
N GLY A 15 -6.48 -3.18 7.25
CA GLY A 15 -5.66 -4.36 7.48
C GLY A 15 -5.87 -4.96 8.87
N MET A 16 -5.93 -4.11 9.91
CA MET A 16 -6.20 -4.56 11.28
C MET A 16 -7.62 -5.11 11.43
N PHE A 17 -8.61 -4.48 10.79
CA PHE A 17 -9.99 -4.95 10.77
C PHE A 17 -10.14 -6.32 10.09
N PHE A 18 -9.47 -6.49 8.96
CA PHE A 18 -9.45 -7.75 8.23
C PHE A 18 -8.79 -8.86 9.05
N LEU A 19 -7.64 -8.59 9.67
CA LEU A 19 -6.96 -9.55 10.54
C LEU A 19 -7.83 -9.95 11.74
N ALA A 20 -8.49 -9.00 12.40
CA ALA A 20 -9.30 -9.27 13.59
C ALA A 20 -10.60 -10.04 13.28
N ASN A 21 -11.26 -9.75 12.15
CA ASN A 21 -12.59 -10.29 11.86
C ASN A 21 -12.60 -11.45 10.85
N VAL A 22 -11.63 -11.50 9.93
CA VAL A 22 -11.57 -12.54 8.88
C VAL A 22 -10.57 -13.63 9.24
N TYR A 23 -9.46 -13.28 9.91
CA TYR A 23 -8.42 -14.26 10.24
C TYR A 23 -8.68 -15.02 11.56
N ILE A 24 -9.36 -14.40 12.53
CA ILE A 24 -9.76 -15.09 13.75
C ILE A 24 -10.97 -15.97 13.45
N THR A 25 -10.72 -17.29 13.36
CA THR A 25 -11.73 -18.30 13.02
C THR A 25 -12.97 -18.24 13.93
N PRO A 26 -14.19 -18.47 13.40
CA PRO A 26 -15.43 -18.49 14.19
C PRO A 26 -15.48 -19.64 15.22
N GLN A 27 -14.65 -20.67 15.05
CA GLN A 27 -14.53 -21.84 15.95
C GLN A 27 -14.05 -21.49 17.37
N GLN A 28 -13.35 -20.38 17.58
CA GLN A 28 -12.85 -20.02 18.91
C GLN A 28 -13.90 -19.37 19.82
N LYS A 29 -14.94 -18.71 19.28
CA LYS A 29 -15.92 -17.96 20.08
C LYS A 29 -16.77 -18.85 21.00
N GLN A 30 -17.22 -20.02 20.52
CA GLN A 30 -18.03 -20.95 21.33
C GLN A 30 -17.21 -21.69 22.39
N GLN A 31 -15.91 -21.87 22.18
CA GLN A 31 -15.00 -22.51 23.13
C GLN A 31 -14.41 -21.52 24.16
N LEU A 32 -14.50 -20.21 23.90
CA LEU A 32 -13.91 -19.15 24.74
C LEU A 32 -14.60 -19.01 26.10
N GLU A 33 -15.91 -19.22 26.17
CA GLU A 33 -16.71 -19.15 27.41
C GLU A 33 -16.31 -20.25 28.42
N LEU A 34 -16.12 -21.48 27.94
CA LEU A 34 -15.69 -22.62 28.78
C LEU A 34 -14.18 -22.59 29.09
N ILE A 35 -13.35 -22.08 28.18
CA ILE A 35 -11.89 -22.03 28.38
C ILE A 35 -11.48 -20.83 29.25
N SER A 36 -12.19 -19.71 29.22
CA SER A 36 -11.86 -18.55 30.09
C SER A 36 -11.95 -18.89 31.58
N THR A 37 -12.83 -19.82 31.95
CA THR A 37 -12.98 -20.30 33.34
C THR A 37 -12.00 -21.43 33.66
N ALA A 38 -11.64 -22.26 32.68
CA ALA A 38 -10.65 -23.34 32.84
C ALA A 38 -9.18 -22.85 32.83
N CYS A 39 -8.89 -21.81 32.04
CA CYS A 39 -7.59 -21.17 31.89
C CYS A 39 -7.66 -19.79 32.56
N ASN A 40 -7.81 -19.78 33.90
CA ASN A 40 -7.79 -18.57 34.72
C ASN A 40 -6.35 -17.99 34.73
N PHE A 41 -6.00 -17.21 33.72
CA PHE A 41 -4.71 -16.53 33.65
C PHE A 41 -4.79 -15.17 34.35
N ASN A 42 -3.83 -14.84 35.21
CA ASN A 42 -3.71 -13.48 35.75
C ASN A 42 -3.37 -12.47 34.63
N ILE A 43 -3.31 -11.19 35.00
CA ILE A 43 -2.94 -10.07 34.13
C ILE A 43 -1.59 -10.27 33.39
N TRP A 44 -0.70 -11.13 33.91
CA TRP A 44 0.61 -11.45 33.35
C TRP A 44 0.63 -12.72 32.48
N GLY A 45 -0.53 -13.35 32.26
CA GLY A 45 -0.64 -14.58 31.49
C GLY A 45 -0.04 -15.79 32.19
N ILE A 46 -0.13 -15.84 33.53
CA ILE A 46 0.30 -16.94 34.40
C ILE A 46 -0.97 -17.63 34.95
N PRO A 47 -1.08 -18.97 34.88
CA PRO A 47 -2.28 -19.69 35.31
C PRO A 47 -2.43 -19.60 36.84
N VAL A 48 -3.56 -19.08 37.32
CA VAL A 48 -3.98 -18.99 38.72
C VAL A 48 -5.21 -19.87 38.92
N GLY A 49 -4.99 -21.17 39.14
CA GLY A 49 -6.08 -22.10 39.46
C GLY A 49 -5.62 -23.55 39.62
N GLN A 50 -6.09 -24.21 40.68
CA GLN A 50 -5.75 -25.59 41.08
C GLN A 50 -6.26 -26.70 40.14
N ILE A 51 -6.85 -26.39 38.99
CA ILE A 51 -7.38 -27.40 38.04
C ILE A 51 -6.32 -27.80 36.98
N GLY A 52 -5.10 -27.29 37.09
CA GLY A 52 -4.06 -27.35 36.07
C GLY A 52 -3.38 -28.71 35.82
N GLN A 53 -3.87 -29.85 36.29
CA GLN A 53 -3.20 -31.14 36.08
C GLN A 53 -4.05 -32.27 35.47
N ALA A 54 -5.28 -32.00 35.01
CA ALA A 54 -6.14 -33.04 34.44
C ALA A 54 -6.88 -32.64 33.16
N ILE A 55 -6.29 -31.79 32.32
CA ILE A 55 -6.81 -31.51 30.97
C ILE A 55 -5.83 -32.04 29.93
N SER A 56 -6.38 -32.75 28.93
CA SER A 56 -5.62 -33.45 27.88
C SER A 56 -4.65 -32.54 27.15
N SER A 57 -3.61 -33.13 26.54
CA SER A 57 -2.58 -32.44 25.76
C SER A 57 -3.14 -31.49 24.68
N ASP A 58 -4.34 -31.76 24.18
CA ASP A 58 -5.05 -30.93 23.20
C ASP A 58 -5.52 -29.56 23.74
N VAL A 59 -5.76 -29.44 25.05
CA VAL A 59 -6.24 -28.20 25.68
C VAL A 59 -5.07 -27.29 26.05
N ALA A 60 -3.94 -27.86 26.51
CA ALA A 60 -2.72 -27.10 26.79
C ALA A 60 -2.21 -26.36 25.54
N GLN A 61 -2.23 -27.03 24.38
CA GLN A 61 -1.82 -26.46 23.09
C GLN A 61 -2.73 -25.30 22.64
N LYS A 62 -4.00 -25.27 23.05
CA LYS A 62 -4.95 -24.18 22.73
C LYS A 62 -4.83 -22.98 23.68
N CYS A 63 -4.45 -23.15 24.94
CA CYS A 63 -4.30 -22.02 25.87
C CYS A 63 -3.09 -21.13 25.53
N GLU A 64 -2.05 -21.65 24.89
CA GLU A 64 -0.91 -20.85 24.41
C GLU A 64 -1.29 -19.92 23.24
N GLN A 65 -2.16 -20.39 22.33
CA GLN A 65 -2.71 -19.58 21.23
C GLN A 65 -3.57 -18.42 21.74
N VAL A 66 -4.32 -18.61 22.84
CA VAL A 66 -5.17 -17.58 23.44
C VAL A 66 -4.34 -16.43 24.03
N LYS A 67 -3.16 -16.72 24.60
CA LYS A 67 -2.25 -15.69 25.14
C LYS A 67 -1.80 -14.72 24.05
N THR A 68 -1.41 -15.24 22.89
CA THR A 68 -0.97 -14.44 21.75
C THR A 68 -2.11 -13.62 21.15
N VAL A 69 -3.30 -14.23 21.01
CA VAL A 69 -4.49 -13.52 20.50
C VAL A 69 -4.92 -12.38 21.42
N LYS A 70 -4.96 -12.59 22.74
CA LYS A 70 -5.31 -11.53 23.70
C LYS A 70 -4.31 -10.37 23.69
N GLN A 71 -3.03 -10.67 23.52
CA GLN A 71 -1.99 -9.66 23.37
C GLN A 71 -2.20 -8.84 22.08
N ILE A 72 -2.47 -9.50 20.95
CA ILE A 72 -2.76 -8.81 19.67
C ILE A 72 -4.03 -7.98 19.76
N LEU A 73 -5.10 -8.50 20.36
CA LEU A 73 -6.37 -7.79 20.56
C LEU A 73 -6.19 -6.57 21.49
N SER A 74 -5.24 -6.61 22.42
CA SER A 74 -4.88 -5.46 23.25
C SER A 74 -4.18 -4.35 22.46
N PHE A 75 -3.46 -4.69 21.38
CA PHE A 75 -2.82 -3.71 20.49
C PHE A 75 -3.77 -3.14 19.43
N GLN A 76 -4.90 -3.79 19.20
CA GLN A 76 -5.96 -3.35 18.30
C GLN A 76 -6.41 -1.89 18.50
N PRO A 77 -6.77 -1.43 19.72
CA PRO A 77 -7.18 -0.04 19.92
C PRO A 77 -6.06 0.97 19.58
N PHE A 78 -4.80 0.64 19.87
CA PHE A 78 -3.67 1.52 19.59
C PHE A 78 -3.44 1.71 18.08
N VAL A 79 -3.53 0.64 17.29
CA VAL A 79 -3.37 0.71 15.84
C VAL A 79 -4.51 1.51 15.19
N TYR A 80 -5.75 1.35 15.67
CA TYR A 80 -6.87 2.16 15.18
C TYR A 80 -6.71 3.64 15.52
N ILE A 81 -6.29 3.98 16.74
CA ILE A 81 -6.03 5.36 17.13
C ILE A 81 -4.93 5.97 16.25
N LEU A 82 -3.82 5.26 16.04
CA LEU A 82 -2.75 5.70 15.15
C LEU A 82 -3.23 5.91 13.71
N GLY A 83 -4.03 4.97 13.18
CA GLY A 83 -4.61 5.08 11.84
C GLY A 83 -5.53 6.29 11.68
N ILE A 84 -6.40 6.56 12.65
CA ILE A 84 -7.31 7.73 12.64
C ILE A 84 -6.51 9.02 12.73
N ILE A 85 -5.48 9.09 13.58
CA ILE A 85 -4.60 10.25 13.68
C ILE A 85 -3.96 10.54 12.32
N LEU A 86 -3.40 9.53 11.66
CA LEU A 86 -2.79 9.69 10.33
C LEU A 86 -3.83 10.11 9.28
N LEU A 87 -5.03 9.57 9.31
CA LEU A 87 -6.11 9.97 8.41
C LEU A 87 -6.46 11.45 8.61
N VAL A 88 -6.71 11.88 9.85
CA VAL A 88 -7.05 13.28 10.19
C VAL A 88 -5.90 14.21 9.83
N VAL A 89 -4.66 13.86 10.20
CA VAL A 89 -3.46 14.64 9.86
C VAL A 89 -3.29 14.74 8.34
N GLY A 90 -3.54 13.66 7.58
CA GLY A 90 -3.47 13.67 6.12
C GLY A 90 -4.53 14.57 5.47
N LEU A 91 -5.72 14.65 6.06
CA LEU A 91 -6.78 15.56 5.61
C LEU A 91 -6.49 17.02 5.98
N VAL A 92 -6.04 17.27 7.21
CA VAL A 92 -5.82 18.62 7.79
C VAL A 92 -4.54 19.25 7.26
N ILE A 93 -3.47 18.49 7.01
CA ILE A 93 -2.24 19.00 6.39
C ILE A 93 -2.53 19.26 4.89
N GLY A 94 -3.08 20.44 4.63
CA GLY A 94 -3.32 21.05 3.33
C GLY A 94 -2.41 22.23 3.06
N GLY A 95 -1.10 22.00 3.09
CA GLY A 95 -0.10 22.98 2.64
C GLY A 95 0.56 22.54 1.34
N LYS A 96 0.28 23.27 0.25
CA LYS A 96 1.00 23.33 -1.04
C LYS A 96 1.53 22.02 -1.62
N LYS A 97 0.74 21.36 -2.47
CA LYS A 97 1.31 20.73 -3.66
C LYS A 97 1.23 21.77 -4.77
N GLU A 98 2.36 22.37 -5.13
CA GLU A 98 2.45 23.15 -6.35
C GLU A 98 2.32 22.16 -7.51
N VAL A 99 1.08 22.04 -8.02
CA VAL A 99 0.79 21.42 -9.30
C VAL A 99 1.33 22.41 -10.33
N HIS A 100 2.54 22.17 -10.82
CA HIS A 100 3.00 22.86 -12.02
C HIS A 100 2.13 22.41 -13.18
N VAL A 101 1.14 23.26 -13.47
CA VAL A 101 0.22 23.18 -14.58
C VAL A 101 1.02 23.35 -15.88
N ILE A 102 1.26 22.27 -16.62
CA ILE A 102 1.56 22.37 -18.05
C ILE A 102 0.19 22.37 -18.76
N ARG A 103 -0.40 23.56 -18.89
CA ARG A 103 -1.54 23.81 -19.76
C ARG A 103 -0.99 24.12 -21.14
N GLU A 104 -0.68 23.09 -21.92
CA GLU A 104 -0.49 23.30 -23.36
C GLU A 104 -1.87 23.42 -23.99
N VAL A 105 -2.17 24.64 -24.39
CA VAL A 105 -3.37 25.06 -25.11
C VAL A 105 -3.43 24.23 -26.40
N VAL A 106 -4.32 23.24 -26.46
CA VAL A 106 -4.78 22.68 -27.74
C VAL A 106 -5.59 23.78 -28.40
N LYS A 107 -4.92 24.63 -29.17
CA LYS A 107 -5.56 25.38 -30.24
C LYS A 107 -5.83 24.37 -31.34
N GLU A 108 -7.09 24.02 -31.55
CA GLU A 108 -7.55 23.57 -32.86
C GLU A 108 -7.26 24.69 -33.86
N PRO A 109 -6.48 24.46 -34.93
CA PRO A 109 -6.56 25.25 -36.14
C PRO A 109 -7.52 24.52 -37.08
N GLU A 110 -8.66 25.17 -37.25
CA GLU A 110 -9.57 25.04 -38.37
C GLU A 110 -8.82 24.98 -39.71
N GLU A 111 -9.37 24.19 -40.62
CA GLU A 111 -8.93 24.04 -42.00
C GLU A 111 -8.86 25.39 -42.70
N GLU A 112 -7.76 25.67 -43.41
CA GLU A 112 -7.79 26.25 -44.74
C GLU A 112 -6.39 26.11 -45.38
N ILE A 113 -6.38 25.41 -46.50
CA ILE A 113 -5.28 25.24 -47.45
C ILE A 113 -5.17 26.54 -48.24
N GLU A 114 -3.99 27.13 -48.42
CA GLU A 114 -3.45 27.74 -49.68
C GLU A 114 -1.95 28.06 -49.42
N ASP A 115 -1.04 27.27 -50.00
CA ASP A 115 -0.23 27.62 -51.18
C ASP A 115 0.83 28.71 -50.93
N GLY A 116 2.09 28.40 -51.31
CA GLY A 116 3.12 29.42 -51.49
C GLY A 116 4.39 29.26 -50.65
N THR A 117 5.33 28.52 -51.22
CA THR A 117 6.79 28.77 -51.22
C THR A 117 7.64 28.57 -49.95
N GLU A 118 8.39 27.46 -50.00
CA GLU A 118 9.86 27.34 -49.77
C GLU A 118 10.47 27.84 -48.44
N GLU A 119 10.64 26.92 -47.46
CA GLU A 119 11.91 26.45 -46.85
C GLU A 119 11.59 25.68 -45.53
N LYS A 120 12.40 24.67 -45.14
CA LYS A 120 12.38 23.86 -43.87
C LYS A 120 11.57 22.53 -43.87
N ALA A 121 12.16 21.49 -44.46
CA ALA A 121 11.72 20.10 -44.28
C ALA A 121 12.47 19.41 -43.11
N LYS A 122 11.73 18.88 -42.13
CA LYS A 122 11.70 17.45 -41.74
C LYS A 122 11.25 17.27 -40.29
N LYS A 123 10.03 16.75 -40.11
CA LYS A 123 9.57 16.11 -38.87
C LYS A 123 10.63 15.10 -38.40
N LYS A 124 11.43 15.44 -37.40
CA LYS A 124 12.39 14.49 -36.81
C LYS A 124 11.64 13.62 -35.81
N GLY A 125 11.16 12.46 -36.28
CA GLY A 125 10.75 11.37 -35.38
C GLY A 125 11.90 10.91 -34.48
N TYR A 126 11.60 10.05 -33.51
CA TYR A 126 12.60 9.38 -32.69
C TYR A 126 12.55 7.88 -32.99
N LYS A 127 13.71 7.22 -33.06
CA LYS A 127 13.85 5.76 -33.17
C LYS A 127 14.55 5.21 -31.93
N PHE A 128 14.37 3.93 -31.63
CA PHE A 128 15.10 3.27 -30.55
C PHE A 128 16.31 2.53 -31.13
N CYS A 129 17.43 2.55 -30.41
CA CYS A 129 18.61 1.78 -30.76
C CYS A 129 18.33 0.29 -30.59
N SER A 130 18.57 -0.52 -31.61
CA SER A 130 18.38 -1.98 -31.56
C SER A 130 19.32 -2.67 -30.58
N GLU A 131 20.41 -2.01 -30.19
CA GLU A 131 21.51 -2.62 -29.44
C GLU A 131 21.42 -2.33 -27.94
N CYS A 132 20.96 -1.13 -27.56
CA CYS A 132 20.86 -0.72 -26.16
C CYS A 132 19.47 -0.21 -25.77
N GLY A 133 18.52 -0.13 -26.70
CA GLY A 133 17.17 0.38 -26.45
C GLY A 133 17.07 1.89 -26.23
N ALA A 134 18.17 2.64 -26.31
CA ALA A 134 18.15 4.08 -26.09
C ALA A 134 17.33 4.82 -27.16
N LYS A 135 16.60 5.87 -26.75
CA LYS A 135 15.84 6.74 -27.66
C LYS A 135 16.80 7.67 -28.39
N VAL A 136 16.83 7.60 -29.72
CA VAL A 136 17.73 8.36 -30.59
C VAL A 136 16.93 9.16 -31.62
N LYS A 137 17.44 10.34 -31.99
CA LYS A 137 16.77 11.22 -32.95
C LYS A 137 16.84 10.62 -34.36
N ALA A 138 15.74 10.65 -35.11
CA ALA A 138 15.73 10.14 -36.48
C ALA A 138 16.66 10.98 -37.36
N GLY A 139 17.62 10.30 -38.00
CA GLY A 139 18.65 10.92 -38.83
C GLY A 139 20.06 10.90 -38.23
N GLU A 140 20.24 10.45 -36.99
CA GLU A 140 21.58 10.22 -36.43
C GLU A 140 22.20 8.93 -37.00
N LYS A 141 23.50 8.97 -37.29
CA LYS A 141 24.26 7.84 -37.85
C LYS A 141 24.72 6.85 -36.76
N PHE A 142 24.88 7.33 -35.53
CA PHE A 142 25.39 6.57 -34.40
C PHE A 142 24.55 6.87 -33.15
N CYS A 143 24.45 5.89 -32.25
CA CYS A 143 23.78 6.07 -30.97
C CYS A 143 24.67 6.90 -30.03
N GLY A 144 24.19 8.05 -29.56
CA GLY A 144 24.92 8.85 -28.56
C GLY A 144 25.11 8.16 -27.20
N ASN A 145 24.39 7.07 -26.93
CA ASN A 145 24.47 6.35 -25.66
C ASN A 145 25.47 5.18 -25.68
N CYS A 146 25.49 4.38 -26.75
CA CYS A 146 26.37 3.20 -26.83
C CYS A 146 27.41 3.26 -27.97
N GLY A 147 27.42 4.32 -28.77
CA GLY A 147 28.32 4.49 -29.91
C GLY A 147 28.02 3.60 -31.12
N ASN A 148 27.05 2.68 -31.02
CA ASN A 148 26.78 1.75 -32.11
C ASN A 148 26.10 2.42 -33.31
N LYS A 149 26.37 1.94 -34.52
CA LYS A 149 25.78 2.47 -35.76
C LYS A 149 24.29 2.17 -35.80
N LEU A 150 23.48 3.19 -36.10
CA LEU A 150 22.03 3.01 -36.20
C LEU A 150 21.66 2.56 -37.61
N THR A 151 21.56 1.25 -37.79
CA THR A 151 20.98 0.65 -39.01
C THR A 151 19.49 0.97 -39.12
#